data_AF-A0A944SCL1-F1
#
_entry.id   AF-A0A944SCL1-F1
#
_cell.length_a   1.000
_cell.length_b   1.000
_cell.length_c   1.000
_cell.angle_alpha   90.00
_cell.angle_beta   90.00
_cell.angle_gamma   90.00
#
_symmetry.space_group_name_H-M   'P 1'
#
loop_
_entity.id
_entity.type
_entity.pdbx_description
1 polymer ?
#
loop_
_entity_poly.entity_id
_entity_poly.type
_entity_poly.pdbx_seq_one_letter_code
_entity_poly.pdbx_strand_id
1 'polypeptide(L)'
;MTNASQNKAGIVFRLLTLVGMCLLVAIFFSPIWWVSLKAPNYPPQTFPDGVRIHFHVNGVFNGCKTRESDEVHVEEALDCVHEMNTINHFIGMQPMDVASAMLAFAAIFFEDLEANQSVSRITETTDVDPLILAARGSAPTAKAAGGASHGASVAAAVPGKKGDRAQNKLVVNLLGYKLDLAVLKFQHMAYVFTGVGVLLAVFMVYSGPFWWLAAVPAVMVPVGFLIDYVAWLWWFGHNLSSWGAFTVKPFMPTVFGQGKVAQFGTFSYPHYGFGLMVVLSVVTLLAILIRRKQFREADGN
;
A
#
# COMPACT_ATOMS: atom_id res chain seq x y z
N MET A 1 28.32 -32.07 29.29
CA MET A 1 28.41 -32.33 27.84
C MET A 1 29.33 -31.28 27.24
N THR A 2 30.37 -31.73 26.56
CA THR A 2 31.63 -31.03 26.26
C THR A 2 31.48 -29.83 25.33
N ASN A 3 32.27 -28.77 25.52
CA ASN A 3 32.37 -27.51 24.74
C ASN A 3 32.03 -27.58 23.23
N ALA A 4 32.34 -28.69 22.56
CA ALA A 4 31.97 -28.94 21.16
C ALA A 4 30.45 -28.90 20.87
N SER A 5 29.59 -29.39 21.77
CA SER A 5 28.12 -29.34 21.58
C SER A 5 27.57 -27.92 21.73
N GLN A 6 28.12 -27.16 22.69
CA GLN A 6 27.80 -25.73 22.89
C GLN A 6 28.20 -24.89 21.67
N ASN A 7 29.40 -25.14 21.12
CA ASN A 7 29.88 -24.46 19.91
C ASN A 7 28.99 -24.73 18.70
N LYS A 8 28.54 -25.98 18.49
CA LYS A 8 27.62 -26.33 17.40
C LYS A 8 26.26 -25.61 17.55
N ALA A 9 25.68 -25.61 18.75
CA ALA A 9 24.41 -24.91 19.00
C ALA A 9 24.50 -23.40 18.73
N GLY A 10 25.61 -22.77 19.11
CA GLY A 10 25.86 -21.35 18.84
C GLY A 10 26.00 -21.02 17.35
N ILE A 11 26.65 -21.89 16.57
CA ILE A 11 26.74 -21.75 15.12
C ILE A 11 25.36 -21.89 14.48
N VAL A 12 24.59 -22.92 14.86
CA VAL A 12 23.23 -23.14 14.34
C VAL A 12 22.32 -21.95 14.65
N PHE A 13 22.37 -21.43 15.87
CA PHE A 13 21.64 -20.24 16.28
C PHE A 13 21.94 -19.02 15.38
N ARG A 14 23.22 -18.73 15.15
CA ARG A 14 23.65 -17.61 14.29
C ARG A 14 23.22 -17.81 12.85
N LEU A 15 23.36 -19.02 12.30
CA LEU A 15 22.91 -19.34 10.95
C LEU A 15 21.40 -19.15 10.79
N LEU A 16 20.59 -19.65 11.73
CA LEU A 16 19.13 -19.45 11.70
C LEU A 16 18.76 -17.96 11.77
N THR A 17 19.49 -17.18 12.57
CA THR A 17 19.23 -15.73 12.68
C THR A 17 19.59 -15.00 11.38
N LEU A 18 20.72 -15.35 10.74
CA LEU A 18 21.11 -14.82 9.43
C LEU A 18 20.10 -15.20 8.34
N VAL A 19 19.63 -16.45 8.33
CA VAL A 19 18.55 -16.89 7.42
C VAL A 19 17.28 -16.06 7.66
N GLY A 20 16.93 -15.80 8.92
CA GLY A 20 15.81 -14.90 9.25
C GLY A 20 15.98 -13.49 8.70
N MET A 21 17.18 -12.90 8.80
CA MET A 21 17.47 -11.58 8.23
C MET A 21 17.38 -11.59 6.69
N CYS A 22 17.89 -12.62 6.02
CA CYS A 22 17.75 -12.77 4.57
C CYS A 22 16.29 -12.94 4.14
N LEU A 23 15.52 -13.74 4.88
CA LEU A 23 14.08 -13.91 4.64
C LEU A 23 13.33 -12.60 4.79
N LEU A 24 13.67 -11.77 5.79
CA LEU A 24 13.04 -10.47 5.99
C LEU A 24 13.20 -9.54 4.78
N VAL A 25 14.41 -9.52 4.19
CA VAL A 25 14.67 -8.78 2.94
C VAL A 25 13.87 -9.37 1.79
N ALA A 26 13.84 -10.69 1.63
CA ALA A 26 13.08 -11.34 0.56
C ALA A 26 11.56 -11.06 0.67
N ILE A 27 11.01 -11.05 1.89
CA ILE A 27 9.61 -10.76 2.16
C ILE A 27 9.25 -9.35 1.67
N PHE A 28 10.11 -8.36 1.91
CA PHE A 28 9.87 -6.96 1.57
C PHE A 28 9.53 -6.74 0.09
N PHE A 29 10.19 -7.49 -0.80
CA PHE A 29 9.99 -7.39 -2.25
C PHE A 29 8.99 -8.41 -2.81
N SER A 30 8.43 -9.27 -1.96
CA SER A 30 7.54 -10.34 -2.39
C SER A 30 6.06 -9.94 -2.34
N PRO A 31 5.23 -10.41 -3.29
CA PRO A 31 3.78 -10.41 -3.15
C PRO A 31 3.38 -11.30 -1.97
N ILE A 32 2.68 -10.71 -1.00
CA ILE A 32 2.24 -11.34 0.24
C ILE A 32 0.82 -11.88 0.09
N TRP A 33 -0.05 -11.09 -0.53
CA TRP A 33 -1.47 -11.38 -0.65
C TRP A 33 -1.97 -10.91 -2.00
N TRP A 34 -3.00 -11.55 -2.54
CA TRP A 34 -3.61 -11.10 -3.79
C TRP A 34 -5.12 -10.99 -3.63
N VAL A 35 -5.69 -9.99 -4.29
CA VAL A 35 -7.13 -9.79 -4.37
C VAL A 35 -7.51 -9.64 -5.84
N SER A 36 -8.64 -10.23 -6.20
CA SER A 36 -9.23 -10.09 -7.53
C SER A 36 -10.71 -9.76 -7.47
N LEU A 37 -11.14 -8.86 -8.34
CA LEU A 37 -12.54 -8.57 -8.61
C LEU A 37 -12.96 -9.13 -9.96
N LYS A 38 -14.07 -9.87 -9.99
CA LYS A 38 -14.72 -10.35 -11.22
C LYS A 38 -16.12 -9.75 -11.32
N ALA A 39 -16.47 -9.23 -12.48
CA ALA A 39 -17.81 -8.72 -12.76
C ALA A 39 -18.20 -8.95 -14.22
N PRO A 40 -19.50 -8.90 -14.55
CA PRO A 40 -19.97 -9.05 -15.94
C PRO A 40 -19.31 -8.07 -16.92
N ASN A 41 -19.01 -6.86 -16.47
CA ASN A 41 -18.36 -5.81 -17.27
C ASN A 41 -16.85 -6.05 -17.49
N TYR A 42 -16.25 -7.01 -16.76
CA TYR A 42 -14.84 -7.39 -16.85
C TYR A 42 -14.75 -8.84 -17.35
N PRO A 43 -14.89 -9.06 -18.67
CA PRO A 43 -15.18 -10.39 -19.18
C PRO A 43 -13.92 -11.26 -19.21
N PRO A 44 -14.03 -12.61 -19.05
CA PRO A 44 -12.87 -13.48 -18.86
C PRO A 44 -11.83 -13.47 -19.98
N GLN A 45 -12.25 -13.17 -21.22
CA GLN A 45 -11.34 -13.00 -22.36
C GLN A 45 -10.39 -11.81 -22.16
N THR A 46 -10.86 -10.74 -21.52
CA THR A 46 -10.09 -9.53 -21.20
C THR A 46 -9.57 -9.52 -19.76
N PHE A 47 -10.10 -10.37 -18.87
CA PHE A 47 -9.65 -10.51 -17.48
C PHE A 47 -9.86 -11.96 -16.97
N PRO A 48 -9.02 -12.95 -17.32
CA PRO A 48 -9.22 -14.35 -16.96
C PRO A 48 -9.13 -14.54 -15.45
N ASP A 49 -8.23 -13.77 -14.84
CA ASP A 49 -8.01 -13.71 -13.41
C ASP A 49 -8.83 -12.61 -12.72
N GLY A 50 -9.69 -11.88 -13.45
CA GLY A 50 -10.34 -10.66 -12.96
C GLY A 50 -9.38 -9.46 -12.88
N VAL A 51 -9.86 -8.36 -12.30
CA VAL A 51 -9.03 -7.20 -11.96
C VAL A 51 -8.21 -7.57 -10.72
N ARG A 52 -6.99 -8.06 -10.94
CA ARG A 52 -6.13 -8.61 -9.90
C ARG A 52 -5.07 -7.60 -9.46
N ILE A 53 -4.93 -7.44 -8.15
CA ILE A 53 -3.87 -6.65 -7.51
C ILE A 53 -3.10 -7.51 -6.51
N HIS A 54 -1.81 -7.22 -6.35
CA HIS A 54 -0.92 -7.89 -5.40
C HIS A 54 -0.50 -6.91 -4.30
N PHE A 55 -0.69 -7.32 -3.05
CA PHE A 55 -0.22 -6.62 -1.87
C PHE A 55 1.20 -7.07 -1.55
N HIS A 56 2.10 -6.11 -1.46
CA HIS A 56 3.47 -6.25 -0.97
C HIS A 56 3.63 -5.39 0.28
N VAL A 57 4.71 -5.60 1.04
CA VAL A 57 5.05 -4.76 2.20
C VAL A 57 5.19 -3.30 1.78
N ASN A 58 5.79 -3.09 0.62
CA ASN A 58 6.10 -1.77 0.08
C ASN A 58 4.96 -1.21 -0.78
N GLY A 59 3.85 -1.90 -0.98
CA GLY A 59 2.66 -1.31 -1.61
C GLY A 59 1.84 -2.26 -2.47
N VAL A 60 0.99 -1.69 -3.33
CA VAL A 60 0.05 -2.43 -4.17
C VAL A 60 0.52 -2.41 -5.62
N PHE A 61 0.63 -3.59 -6.22
CA PHE A 61 1.19 -3.77 -7.56
C PHE A 61 0.19 -4.45 -8.50
N ASN A 62 0.41 -4.25 -9.80
CA ASN A 62 -0.39 -4.86 -10.86
C ASN A 62 -0.24 -6.39 -10.83
N GLY A 63 -1.36 -7.10 -10.67
CA GLY A 63 -1.43 -8.56 -10.69
C GLY A 63 -1.90 -9.13 -12.03
N CYS A 64 -2.22 -8.29 -13.01
CA CYS A 64 -2.67 -8.73 -14.32
C CYS A 64 -1.48 -9.10 -15.22
N LYS A 65 -1.67 -10.18 -16.00
CA LYS A 65 -0.66 -10.70 -16.91
C LYS A 65 -0.90 -10.19 -18.33
N THR A 66 0.19 -10.02 -19.08
CA THR A 66 0.19 -9.78 -20.52
C THR A 66 -0.60 -10.87 -21.25
N ARG A 67 -1.26 -10.47 -22.35
CA ARG A 67 -2.14 -11.35 -23.12
C ARG A 67 -1.51 -11.69 -24.45
N GLU A 68 -1.39 -12.99 -24.71
CA GLU A 68 -1.47 -13.52 -26.08
C GLU A 68 -2.89 -14.05 -26.28
N SER A 69 -3.60 -13.48 -27.24
CA SER A 69 -4.86 -14.03 -27.74
C SER A 69 -4.83 -14.04 -29.27
N ASP A 70 -5.55 -14.97 -29.88
CA ASP A 70 -5.55 -15.20 -31.34
C ASP A 70 -6.07 -14.00 -32.17
N GLU A 71 -6.68 -12.99 -31.54
CA GLU A 71 -7.24 -11.79 -32.20
C GLU A 71 -6.54 -10.47 -31.81
N VAL A 72 -5.91 -10.39 -30.63
CA VAL A 72 -5.21 -9.18 -30.16
C VAL A 72 -3.98 -9.59 -29.34
N HIS A 73 -2.80 -9.26 -29.85
CA HIS A 73 -1.55 -9.26 -29.10
C HIS A 73 -1.42 -7.92 -28.37
N VAL A 74 -1.52 -7.95 -27.05
CA VAL A 74 -1.26 -6.75 -26.24
C VAL A 74 0.16 -6.87 -25.70
N GLU A 75 1.08 -6.06 -26.24
CA GLU A 75 2.50 -6.07 -25.88
C GLU A 75 2.76 -5.63 -24.43
N GLU A 76 1.78 -4.99 -23.79
CA GLU A 76 1.86 -4.47 -22.42
C GLU A 76 0.80 -5.08 -21.50
N ALA A 77 1.16 -5.32 -20.24
CA ALA A 77 0.23 -5.87 -19.25
C ALA A 77 -0.80 -4.81 -18.88
N LEU A 78 -2.08 -5.20 -18.84
CA LEU A 78 -3.17 -4.30 -18.49
C LEU A 78 -3.00 -3.79 -17.04
N ASP A 79 -3.15 -2.48 -16.82
CA ASP A 79 -3.00 -1.88 -15.49
C ASP A 79 -4.24 -2.12 -14.62
N CYS A 80 -4.23 -3.23 -13.88
CA CYS A 80 -5.33 -3.57 -13.00
C CYS A 80 -5.37 -2.75 -11.70
N VAL A 81 -4.31 -2.02 -11.36
CA VAL A 81 -4.36 -1.06 -10.24
C VAL A 81 -5.19 0.14 -10.66
N HIS A 82 -5.01 0.63 -11.90
CA HIS A 82 -5.82 1.70 -12.46
C HIS A 82 -7.31 1.32 -12.51
N GLU A 83 -7.63 0.14 -13.04
CA GLU A 83 -9.01 -0.36 -13.09
C GLU A 83 -9.64 -0.50 -11.69
N MET A 84 -8.88 -1.01 -10.73
CA MET A 84 -9.31 -1.11 -9.34
C MET A 84 -9.62 0.28 -8.75
N ASN A 85 -8.75 1.27 -8.98
CA ASN A 85 -8.98 2.64 -8.52
C ASN A 85 -10.21 3.29 -9.16
N THR A 86 -10.45 2.99 -10.43
CA THR A 86 -11.67 3.41 -11.14
C THR A 86 -12.91 2.80 -10.47
N ILE A 87 -12.90 1.51 -10.16
CA ILE A 87 -13.99 0.86 -9.41
C ILE A 87 -14.19 1.52 -8.04
N ASN A 88 -13.10 1.72 -7.29
CA ASN A 88 -13.15 2.35 -5.96
C ASN A 88 -13.81 3.73 -6.00
N HIS A 89 -13.43 4.56 -6.98
CA HIS A 89 -14.01 5.88 -7.21
C HIS A 89 -15.54 5.81 -7.35
N PHE A 90 -16.07 4.87 -8.14
CA PHE A 90 -17.51 4.75 -8.37
C PHE A 90 -18.30 4.36 -7.12
N ILE A 91 -17.70 3.61 -6.20
CA ILE A 91 -18.35 3.17 -4.96
C ILE A 91 -17.97 4.03 -3.74
N GLY A 92 -17.17 5.09 -3.94
CA GLY A 92 -16.73 5.99 -2.88
C GLY A 92 -15.66 5.40 -1.96
N MET A 93 -14.93 4.36 -2.38
CA MET A 93 -13.72 3.89 -1.69
C MET A 93 -12.51 4.76 -2.05
N GLN A 94 -11.56 4.83 -1.13
CA GLN A 94 -10.28 5.52 -1.36
C GLN A 94 -9.45 4.79 -2.44
N PRO A 95 -8.53 5.50 -3.12
CA PRO A 95 -7.63 4.85 -4.07
C PRO A 95 -6.59 3.96 -3.37
N MET A 96 -6.07 2.97 -4.10
CA MET A 96 -5.19 1.91 -3.59
C MET A 96 -3.76 2.40 -3.29
N ASP A 97 -3.38 3.62 -3.66
CA ASP A 97 -2.15 4.29 -3.19
C ASP A 97 -2.26 4.73 -1.72
N VAL A 98 -3.47 4.99 -1.25
CA VAL A 98 -3.77 5.15 0.18
C VAL A 98 -3.73 3.79 0.88
N ALA A 99 -3.95 2.69 0.14
CA ALA A 99 -3.88 1.33 0.65
C ALA A 99 -2.51 0.84 1.05
N SER A 100 -1.50 1.23 0.29
CA SER A 100 -0.13 0.77 0.46
C SER A 100 0.51 1.15 1.80
N ALA A 101 -0.15 1.94 2.64
CA ALA A 101 0.29 2.25 4.00
C ALA A 101 -0.05 1.13 5.01
N MET A 102 0.28 -0.13 4.67
CA MET A 102 0.02 -1.32 5.50
C MET A 102 0.97 -1.47 6.70
N LEU A 103 0.86 -0.54 7.65
CA LEU A 103 1.14 -0.64 9.10
C LEU A 103 0.62 0.66 9.74
N ALA A 104 -0.68 0.88 9.66
CA ALA A 104 -1.32 2.12 10.09
C ALA A 104 -1.83 2.08 11.54
N PHE A 105 -1.46 1.10 12.36
CA PHE A 105 -1.83 1.14 13.78
C PHE A 105 -1.19 2.32 14.52
N ALA A 106 -0.04 2.82 14.04
CA ALA A 106 0.57 4.07 14.51
C ALA A 106 0.08 5.31 13.75
N ALA A 107 -0.20 5.18 12.44
CA ALA A 107 -0.61 6.30 11.59
C ALA A 107 -2.05 6.76 11.85
N ILE A 108 -3.00 5.86 12.16
CA ILE A 108 -4.38 6.23 12.51
C ILE A 108 -4.44 7.13 13.76
N PHE A 109 -3.47 7.02 14.68
CA PHE A 109 -3.34 7.94 15.83
C PHE A 109 -2.56 9.23 15.52
N PHE A 110 -1.73 9.26 14.46
CA PHE A 110 -0.86 10.39 14.13
C PHE A 110 -1.37 11.26 12.97
N GLU A 111 -2.19 10.71 12.07
CA GLU A 111 -2.64 11.39 10.84
C GLU A 111 -3.75 12.42 11.09
N ASP A 112 -4.43 12.34 12.25
CA ASP A 112 -5.32 13.40 12.73
C ASP A 112 -4.58 14.70 13.11
N LEU A 113 -3.25 14.67 13.33
CA LEU A 113 -2.47 15.87 13.65
C LEU A 113 -1.98 16.64 12.40
N GLU A 114 -1.55 15.97 11.33
CA GLU A 114 -0.87 16.65 10.21
C GLU A 114 -1.81 17.15 9.10
N ALA A 115 -2.96 16.49 8.87
CA ALA A 115 -3.92 16.91 7.84
C ALA A 115 -4.70 18.18 8.26
N ASN A 116 -4.98 18.35 9.56
CA ASN A 116 -5.78 19.48 10.05
C ASN A 116 -4.95 20.77 10.24
N GLN A 117 -3.63 20.65 10.40
CA GLN A 117 -2.72 21.78 10.62
C GLN A 117 -2.21 22.41 9.31
N SER A 118 -2.24 21.67 8.20
CA SER A 118 -1.83 22.16 6.87
C SER A 118 -2.98 22.82 6.09
N VAL A 119 -4.21 22.29 6.17
CA VAL A 119 -5.40 22.87 5.51
C VAL A 119 -5.85 24.19 6.15
N SER A 120 -5.75 24.31 7.49
CA SER A 120 -6.05 25.57 8.20
C SER A 120 -5.09 26.70 7.82
N ARG A 121 -3.81 26.37 7.62
CA ARG A 121 -2.78 27.36 7.20
C ARG A 121 -2.95 27.83 5.75
N ILE A 122 -3.48 27.00 4.85
CA ILE A 122 -3.72 27.41 3.46
C ILE A 122 -4.93 28.36 3.38
N THR A 123 -5.99 28.07 4.13
CA THR A 123 -7.21 28.90 4.17
C THR A 123 -6.96 30.30 4.73
N GLU A 124 -5.98 30.47 5.62
CA GLU A 124 -5.62 31.78 6.19
C GLU A 124 -4.80 32.67 5.22
N THR A 125 -4.17 32.08 4.19
CA THR A 125 -3.29 32.82 3.25
C THR A 125 -3.92 33.12 1.90
N THR A 126 -5.07 32.55 1.60
CA THR A 126 -5.85 32.89 0.42
C THR A 126 -7.12 33.62 0.84
N ASP A 127 -7.06 34.94 0.76
CA ASP A 127 -8.20 35.85 0.77
C ASP A 127 -9.04 35.58 -0.51
N VAL A 128 -9.75 34.45 -0.54
CA VAL A 128 -10.67 34.10 -1.63
C VAL A 128 -12.06 34.57 -1.25
N ASP A 129 -12.47 35.65 -1.91
CA ASP A 129 -13.79 36.26 -1.79
C ASP A 129 -14.89 35.16 -1.93
N PRO A 130 -15.77 34.97 -0.92
CA PRO A 130 -16.74 33.88 -0.92
C PRO A 130 -17.74 33.93 -2.08
N LEU A 131 -17.79 35.03 -2.83
CA LEU A 131 -18.63 35.23 -4.00
C LEU A 131 -18.23 34.38 -5.22
N ILE A 132 -16.96 33.97 -5.34
CA ILE A 132 -16.50 33.18 -6.50
C ILE A 132 -16.87 31.70 -6.38
N LEU A 133 -17.06 31.20 -5.14
CA LEU A 133 -17.47 29.81 -4.92
C LEU A 133 -18.97 29.58 -5.18
N ALA A 134 -19.79 30.63 -5.08
CA ALA A 134 -21.22 30.58 -5.38
C ALA A 134 -21.55 30.58 -6.89
N ALA A 135 -20.65 31.07 -7.74
CA ALA A 135 -20.92 31.30 -9.17
C ALA A 135 -20.73 30.06 -10.07
N ARG A 136 -20.29 28.91 -9.54
CA ARG A 136 -20.08 27.67 -10.32
C ARG A 136 -21.27 26.70 -10.31
N GLY A 137 -22.39 27.11 -9.72
CA GLY A 137 -23.67 26.40 -9.80
C GLY A 137 -24.57 26.96 -10.90
N SER A 138 -24.22 26.80 -12.17
CA SER A 138 -25.16 26.84 -13.32
C SER A 138 -24.43 26.74 -14.66
N ALA A 139 -24.64 25.63 -15.39
CA ALA A 139 -24.65 25.69 -16.85
C ALA A 139 -25.97 26.35 -17.28
N PRO A 140 -26.06 27.11 -18.41
CA PRO A 140 -26.28 26.43 -19.70
C PRO A 140 -25.86 27.18 -21.01
N THR A 141 -25.79 26.38 -22.09
CA THR A 141 -26.20 26.62 -23.51
C THR A 141 -25.63 27.75 -24.41
N ALA A 142 -25.00 27.30 -25.51
CA ALA A 142 -25.28 27.54 -26.94
C ALA A 142 -25.27 28.95 -27.61
N LYS A 143 -24.52 28.98 -28.74
CA LYS A 143 -24.87 29.50 -30.10
C LYS A 143 -24.44 30.93 -30.55
N ALA A 144 -23.79 30.93 -31.73
CA ALA A 144 -24.00 31.79 -32.92
C ALA A 144 -23.00 32.92 -33.30
N ALA A 145 -22.74 32.95 -34.63
CA ALA A 145 -22.21 34.01 -35.51
C ALA A 145 -20.71 34.37 -35.39
N GLY A 146 -19.90 34.55 -36.44
CA GLY A 146 -20.07 34.67 -37.90
C GLY A 146 -18.90 35.52 -38.44
N GLY A 147 -18.45 35.32 -39.69
CA GLY A 147 -17.70 36.34 -40.44
C GLY A 147 -16.19 36.15 -40.68
N ALA A 148 -15.89 35.59 -41.86
CA ALA A 148 -14.80 35.82 -42.82
C ALA A 148 -13.53 36.67 -42.46
N SER A 149 -12.35 36.07 -42.74
CA SER A 149 -11.44 36.43 -43.85
C SER A 149 -9.94 36.66 -43.51
N HIS A 150 -9.11 36.17 -44.44
CA HIS A 150 -7.70 36.47 -44.75
C HIS A 150 -6.59 35.96 -43.83
N GLY A 151 -5.64 35.25 -44.45
CA GLY A 151 -4.53 34.55 -43.80
C GLY A 151 -3.27 35.39 -43.64
N ALA A 152 -2.45 34.94 -42.70
CA ALA A 152 -0.99 35.10 -42.64
C ALA A 152 -0.47 34.14 -41.57
N SER A 153 0.55 33.35 -41.89
CA SER A 153 1.23 32.50 -40.89
C SER A 153 1.90 33.38 -39.84
N VAL A 154 1.48 33.27 -38.60
CA VAL A 154 2.23 33.72 -37.43
C VAL A 154 2.11 32.62 -36.40
N ALA A 155 3.25 32.07 -35.97
CA ALA A 155 3.36 31.28 -34.77
C ALA A 155 2.83 32.13 -33.60
N ALA A 156 1.56 31.92 -33.24
CA ALA A 156 0.94 32.59 -32.13
C ALA A 156 1.53 32.01 -30.84
N ALA A 157 2.55 32.68 -30.30
CA ALA A 157 2.84 32.62 -28.89
C ALA A 157 1.55 33.01 -28.15
N VAL A 158 0.84 32.02 -27.63
CA VAL A 158 -0.33 32.24 -26.77
C VAL A 158 0.17 33.01 -25.55
N PRO A 159 -0.26 34.26 -25.32
CA PRO A 159 0.11 34.97 -24.11
C PRO A 159 -0.58 34.29 -22.94
N GLY A 160 0.18 33.46 -22.21
CA GLY A 160 -0.32 32.75 -21.03
C GLY A 160 -0.93 33.73 -20.06
N LYS A 161 -2.24 33.59 -19.79
CA LYS A 161 -2.94 34.48 -18.87
C LYS A 161 -2.33 34.28 -17.48
N LYS A 162 -2.24 35.35 -16.69
CA LYS A 162 -1.70 35.32 -15.32
C LYS A 162 -2.36 34.22 -14.44
N GLY A 163 -3.60 33.85 -14.76
CA GLY A 163 -4.34 32.72 -14.17
C GLY A 163 -3.79 31.33 -14.50
N ASP A 164 -3.26 31.11 -15.71
CA ASP A 164 -2.68 29.82 -16.12
C ASP A 164 -1.36 29.55 -15.39
N ARG A 165 -0.59 30.60 -15.08
CA ARG A 165 0.64 30.48 -14.29
C ARG A 165 0.35 30.17 -12.83
N ALA A 166 -0.71 30.75 -12.27
CA ALA A 166 -1.15 30.46 -10.90
C ALA A 166 -1.72 29.03 -10.79
N GLN A 167 -2.54 28.61 -11.76
CA GLN A 167 -3.02 27.23 -11.86
C GLN A 167 -1.86 26.24 -12.04
N ASN A 168 -0.92 26.50 -12.94
CA ASN A 168 0.23 25.62 -13.11
C ASN A 168 1.11 25.55 -11.86
N LYS A 169 1.27 26.67 -11.12
CA LYS A 169 2.01 26.67 -9.85
C LYS A 169 1.28 25.89 -8.75
N LEU A 170 -0.05 26.00 -8.70
CA LEU A 170 -0.89 25.20 -7.81
C LEU A 170 -0.81 23.72 -8.15
N VAL A 171 -0.94 23.34 -9.43
CA VAL A 171 -0.82 21.97 -9.91
C VAL A 171 0.57 21.40 -9.61
N VAL A 172 1.64 22.16 -9.85
CA VAL A 172 3.02 21.75 -9.53
C VAL A 172 3.20 21.54 -8.03
N ASN A 173 2.66 22.43 -7.19
CA ASN A 173 2.71 22.27 -5.73
C ASN A 173 1.85 21.10 -5.24
N LEU A 174 0.69 20.86 -5.86
CA LEU A 174 -0.19 19.73 -5.53
C LEU A 174 0.46 18.40 -5.92
N LEU A 175 1.11 18.35 -7.08
CA LEU A 175 1.89 17.20 -7.55
C LEU A 175 3.11 16.98 -6.65
N GLY A 176 3.79 18.04 -6.20
CA GLY A 176 4.87 17.98 -5.21
C GLY A 176 4.41 17.39 -3.88
N TYR A 177 3.31 17.90 -3.32
CA TYR A 177 2.72 17.35 -2.09
C TYR A 177 2.28 15.90 -2.24
N LYS A 178 1.67 15.51 -3.38
CA LYS A 178 1.33 14.11 -3.66
C LYS A 178 2.55 13.21 -3.77
N LEU A 179 3.64 13.72 -4.34
CA LEU A 179 4.92 13.00 -4.44
C LEU A 179 5.55 12.81 -3.05
N ASP A 180 5.57 13.86 -2.23
CA ASP A 180 6.11 13.80 -0.86
C ASP A 180 5.29 12.86 0.04
N LEU A 181 3.96 12.86 -0.10
CA LEU A 181 3.09 11.94 0.65
C LEU A 181 3.26 10.48 0.21
N ALA A 182 3.44 10.23 -1.09
CA ALA A 182 3.75 8.90 -1.60
C ALA A 182 5.12 8.42 -1.09
N VAL A 183 6.16 9.25 -1.18
CA VAL A 183 7.50 8.94 -0.65
C VAL A 183 7.44 8.67 0.85
N LEU A 184 6.71 9.48 1.62
CA LEU A 184 6.54 9.30 3.06
C LEU A 184 5.90 7.94 3.38
N LYS A 185 4.88 7.50 2.64
CA LYS A 185 4.21 6.20 2.85
C LYS A 185 5.13 5.00 2.59
N PHE A 186 5.97 5.05 1.55
CA PHE A 186 6.96 4.01 1.27
C PHE A 186 8.06 3.91 2.34
N GLN A 187 8.45 5.03 2.96
CA GLN A 187 9.51 5.09 3.96
C GLN A 187 9.13 4.39 5.27
N HIS A 188 7.89 4.51 5.73
CA HIS A 188 7.44 3.94 7.00
C HIS A 188 7.57 2.41 7.04
N MET A 189 7.18 1.72 5.97
CA MET A 189 7.25 0.25 5.91
C MET A 189 8.69 -0.24 5.86
N ALA A 190 9.56 0.49 5.15
CA ALA A 190 10.99 0.21 5.15
C ALA A 190 11.61 0.38 6.54
N TYR A 191 11.20 1.41 7.31
CA TYR A 191 11.68 1.60 8.68
C TYR A 191 11.24 0.49 9.63
N VAL A 192 10.01 -0.01 9.54
CA VAL A 192 9.55 -1.12 10.39
C VAL A 192 10.35 -2.38 10.09
N PHE A 193 10.49 -2.77 8.83
CA PHE A 193 11.25 -3.96 8.44
C PHE A 193 12.75 -3.81 8.77
N THR A 194 13.32 -2.62 8.58
CA THR A 194 14.71 -2.33 9.00
C THR A 194 14.85 -2.42 10.51
N GLY A 195 13.90 -1.89 11.28
CA GLY A 195 13.86 -1.99 12.74
C GLY A 195 13.80 -3.44 13.22
N VAL A 196 12.95 -4.28 12.62
CA VAL A 196 12.93 -5.73 12.90
C VAL A 196 14.27 -6.39 12.55
N GLY A 197 14.90 -5.99 11.43
CA GLY A 197 16.24 -6.47 11.05
C GLY A 197 17.32 -6.09 12.07
N VAL A 198 17.30 -4.85 12.58
CA VAL A 198 18.19 -4.39 13.65
C VAL A 198 17.92 -5.16 14.94
N LEU A 199 16.66 -5.39 15.30
CA LEU A 199 16.31 -6.20 16.47
C LEU A 199 16.77 -7.65 16.33
N LEU A 200 16.76 -8.24 15.14
CA LEU A 200 17.37 -9.55 14.88
C LEU A 200 18.90 -9.53 15.01
N ALA A 201 19.56 -8.44 14.61
CA ALA A 201 21.01 -8.27 14.82
C ALA A 201 21.34 -8.09 16.32
N VAL A 202 20.55 -7.29 17.04
CA VAL A 202 20.65 -7.15 18.51
C VAL A 202 20.41 -8.49 19.16
N PHE A 203 19.37 -9.22 18.75
CA PHE A 203 19.13 -10.59 19.17
C PHE A 203 20.41 -11.39 18.97
N MET A 204 20.99 -11.48 17.77
CA MET A 204 22.21 -12.26 17.53
C MET A 204 23.37 -12.02 18.52
N VAL A 205 23.55 -10.79 19.02
CA VAL A 205 24.71 -10.40 19.86
C VAL A 205 24.40 -10.28 21.35
N TYR A 206 23.20 -9.84 21.73
CA TYR A 206 22.86 -9.44 23.10
C TYR A 206 22.50 -10.62 24.02
N SER A 207 23.20 -10.76 25.14
CA SER A 207 23.02 -11.87 26.10
C SER A 207 22.47 -11.46 27.48
N GLY A 208 21.94 -10.25 27.61
CA GLY A 208 21.40 -9.75 28.88
C GLY A 208 19.96 -10.22 29.18
N PRO A 209 19.35 -9.67 30.25
CA PRO A 209 17.96 -9.94 30.58
C PRO A 209 17.03 -9.52 29.44
N PHE A 210 15.90 -10.21 29.29
CA PHE A 210 14.88 -9.93 28.25
C PHE A 210 15.36 -10.05 26.79
N TRP A 211 16.45 -10.78 26.51
CA TRP A 211 16.97 -11.03 25.15
C TRP A 211 15.91 -11.53 24.15
N TRP A 212 14.88 -12.23 24.63
CA TRP A 212 13.82 -12.79 23.81
C TRP A 212 12.92 -11.72 23.20
N LEU A 213 12.77 -10.55 23.85
CA LEU A 213 11.98 -9.43 23.33
C LEU A 213 12.50 -8.92 21.98
N ALA A 214 13.82 -9.02 21.74
CA ALA A 214 14.42 -8.61 20.47
C ALA A 214 13.99 -9.52 19.29
N ALA A 215 13.64 -10.77 19.55
CA ALA A 215 13.21 -11.71 18.50
C ALA A 215 11.68 -11.76 18.30
N VAL A 216 10.89 -11.33 19.29
CA VAL A 216 9.42 -11.39 19.24
C VAL A 216 8.84 -10.66 18.02
N PRO A 217 9.28 -9.44 17.65
CA PRO A 217 8.73 -8.75 16.49
C PRO A 217 8.88 -9.54 15.19
N ALA A 218 10.01 -10.22 14.97
CA ALA A 218 10.22 -11.07 13.80
C ALA A 218 9.30 -12.31 13.79
N VAL A 219 9.04 -12.90 14.95
CA VAL A 219 8.06 -14.00 15.10
C VAL A 219 6.63 -13.52 14.80
N MET A 220 6.31 -12.29 15.18
CA MET A 220 4.96 -11.72 15.05
C MET A 220 4.66 -11.17 13.65
N VAL A 221 5.62 -11.08 12.73
CA VAL A 221 5.42 -10.57 11.35
C VAL A 221 4.16 -11.13 10.65
N PRO A 222 3.92 -12.46 10.54
CA PRO A 222 2.73 -12.96 9.84
C PRO A 222 1.42 -12.59 10.52
N VAL A 223 1.38 -12.54 11.85
CA VAL A 223 0.17 -12.17 12.61
C VAL A 223 -0.05 -10.66 12.52
N GLY A 224 1.00 -9.87 12.66
CA GLY A 224 0.97 -8.41 12.52
C GLY A 224 0.46 -7.99 11.14
N PHE A 225 0.93 -8.66 10.08
CA PHE A 225 0.42 -8.46 8.73
C PHE A 225 -1.09 -8.72 8.62
N LEU A 226 -1.59 -9.84 9.16
CA LEU A 226 -3.02 -10.15 9.09
C LEU A 226 -3.88 -9.15 9.88
N ILE A 227 -3.44 -8.75 11.07
CA ILE A 227 -4.14 -7.74 11.88
C ILE A 227 -4.24 -6.44 11.10
N ASP A 228 -3.13 -5.97 10.54
CA ASP A 228 -3.09 -4.73 9.78
C ASP A 228 -3.93 -4.81 8.50
N TYR A 229 -3.79 -5.88 7.73
CA TYR A 229 -4.59 -6.15 6.53
C TYR A 229 -6.10 -6.13 6.84
N VAL A 230 -6.54 -6.81 7.91
CA VAL A 230 -7.94 -6.87 8.32
C VAL A 230 -8.45 -5.52 8.79
N ALA A 231 -7.69 -4.82 9.64
CA ALA A 231 -8.05 -3.50 10.14
C ALA A 231 -8.20 -2.50 8.99
N TRP A 232 -7.29 -2.58 8.03
CA TRP A 232 -7.29 -1.74 6.85
C TRP A 232 -8.48 -2.01 5.93
N LEU A 233 -8.79 -3.29 5.65
CA LEU A 233 -9.99 -3.64 4.89
C LEU A 233 -11.27 -3.15 5.57
N TRP A 234 -11.34 -3.27 6.90
CA TRP A 234 -12.47 -2.74 7.66
C TRP A 234 -12.61 -1.23 7.48
N TRP A 235 -11.52 -0.47 7.64
CA TRP A 235 -11.52 0.98 7.45
C TRP A 235 -11.95 1.35 6.02
N PHE A 236 -11.46 0.65 5.00
CA PHE A 236 -11.83 0.91 3.60
C PHE A 236 -13.32 0.80 3.32
N GLY A 237 -13.98 -0.17 3.93
CA GLY A 237 -15.41 -0.38 3.74
C GLY A 237 -16.31 0.42 4.69
N HIS A 238 -15.77 1.06 5.73
CA HIS A 238 -16.52 1.88 6.69
C HIS A 238 -16.28 3.39 6.52
N ASN A 239 -15.17 3.78 5.89
CA ASN A 239 -14.81 5.15 5.58
C ASN A 239 -15.13 5.48 4.10
N LEU A 240 -16.33 5.08 3.69
CA LEU A 240 -16.86 5.39 2.37
C LEU A 240 -17.25 6.85 2.30
N SER A 241 -16.90 7.44 1.17
CA SER A 241 -17.02 8.86 0.92
C SER A 241 -18.28 9.18 0.13
N SER A 242 -18.82 10.39 0.32
CA SER A 242 -20.12 10.78 -0.27
C SER A 242 -20.06 11.13 -1.76
N TRP A 243 -18.89 11.11 -2.40
CA TRP A 243 -18.68 11.45 -3.81
C TRP A 243 -18.81 10.26 -4.77
N GLY A 244 -18.94 9.03 -4.26
CA GLY A 244 -19.17 7.85 -5.08
C GLY A 244 -20.49 7.95 -5.86
N ALA A 245 -20.49 7.53 -7.12
CA ALA A 245 -21.69 7.51 -7.96
C ALA A 245 -22.75 6.52 -7.42
N PHE A 246 -22.32 5.47 -6.73
CA PHE A 246 -23.18 4.49 -6.08
C PHE A 246 -23.00 4.52 -4.57
N THR A 247 -24.10 4.73 -3.84
CA THR A 247 -24.11 4.66 -2.38
C THR A 247 -24.26 3.22 -1.93
N VAL A 248 -23.15 2.62 -1.53
CA VAL A 248 -23.11 1.28 -0.92
C VAL A 248 -23.15 1.40 0.61
N LYS A 249 -23.86 0.48 1.26
CA LYS A 249 -23.85 0.38 2.73
C LYS A 249 -22.44 0.01 3.19
N PRO A 250 -21.98 0.47 4.37
CA PRO A 250 -20.72 0.03 4.95
C PRO A 250 -20.62 -1.49 4.94
N PHE A 251 -19.48 -2.00 4.48
CA PHE A 251 -19.22 -3.42 4.34
C PHE A 251 -17.77 -3.72 4.72
N MET A 252 -17.44 -5.01 4.79
CA MET A 252 -16.07 -5.44 4.96
C MET A 252 -15.66 -6.17 3.68
N PRO A 253 -14.63 -5.71 2.95
CA PRO A 253 -14.07 -6.48 1.84
C PRO A 253 -13.65 -7.88 2.30
N THR A 254 -13.65 -8.82 1.37
CA THR A 254 -13.32 -10.22 1.67
C THR A 254 -11.85 -10.37 2.08
N VAL A 255 -11.64 -10.72 3.35
CA VAL A 255 -10.30 -10.98 3.91
C VAL A 255 -9.68 -12.24 3.30
N PHE A 256 -10.46 -13.32 3.23
CA PHE A 256 -9.99 -14.61 2.75
C PHE A 256 -11.13 -15.38 2.10
N GLY A 257 -10.85 -16.07 1.00
CA GLY A 257 -11.79 -16.88 0.26
C GLY A 257 -12.54 -16.10 -0.82
N GLN A 258 -13.80 -16.48 -1.02
CA GLN A 258 -14.66 -15.93 -2.05
C GLN A 258 -15.78 -15.12 -1.40
N GLY A 259 -16.11 -13.98 -1.99
CA GLY A 259 -17.20 -13.13 -1.52
C GLY A 259 -17.83 -12.34 -2.65
N LYS A 260 -18.66 -11.38 -2.27
CA LYS A 260 -19.31 -10.47 -3.21
C LYS A 260 -19.39 -9.08 -2.58
N VAL A 261 -19.00 -8.07 -3.35
CA VAL A 261 -19.11 -6.66 -3.01
C VAL A 261 -19.88 -5.99 -4.13
N ALA A 262 -21.08 -5.50 -3.83
CA ALA A 262 -22.03 -5.01 -4.83
C ALA A 262 -22.25 -6.03 -5.96
N GLN A 263 -21.88 -5.71 -7.20
CA GLN A 263 -21.98 -6.61 -8.36
C GLN A 263 -20.67 -7.36 -8.68
N PHE A 264 -19.61 -7.13 -7.89
CA PHE A 264 -18.31 -7.74 -8.08
C PHE A 264 -18.18 -8.99 -7.19
N GLY A 265 -17.85 -10.13 -7.80
CA GLY A 265 -17.32 -11.28 -7.07
C GLY A 265 -15.89 -11.00 -6.63
N THR A 266 -15.58 -11.25 -5.37
CA THR A 266 -14.28 -10.97 -4.76
C THR A 266 -13.56 -12.26 -4.42
N PHE A 267 -12.25 -12.30 -4.70
CA PHE A 267 -11.39 -13.44 -4.40
C PHE A 267 -10.16 -12.91 -3.67
N SER A 268 -9.83 -13.48 -2.50
CA SER A 268 -8.71 -13.03 -1.68
C SER A 268 -7.98 -14.21 -1.06
N TYR A 269 -6.68 -14.34 -1.34
CA TYR A 269 -5.87 -15.47 -0.85
C TYR A 269 -4.41 -15.07 -0.60
N PRO A 270 -3.72 -15.80 0.29
CA PRO A 270 -2.29 -15.63 0.49
C PRO A 270 -1.51 -15.92 -0.79
N HIS A 271 -0.42 -15.18 -0.95
CA HIS A 271 0.60 -15.42 -1.96
C HIS A 271 1.87 -15.98 -1.29
N TYR A 272 2.89 -16.34 -2.07
CA TYR A 272 4.11 -16.95 -1.52
C TYR A 272 4.85 -16.09 -0.49
N GLY A 273 4.74 -14.75 -0.55
CA GLY A 273 5.36 -13.85 0.42
C GLY A 273 4.81 -14.04 1.83
N PHE A 274 3.52 -14.35 1.98
CA PHE A 274 2.94 -14.72 3.28
C PHE A 274 3.54 -16.05 3.79
N GLY A 275 3.77 -17.02 2.89
CA GLY A 275 4.50 -18.24 3.22
C GLY A 275 5.91 -17.96 3.75
N LEU A 276 6.64 -17.03 3.13
CA LEU A 276 7.96 -16.60 3.62
C LEU A 276 7.88 -15.99 5.02
N MET A 277 6.84 -15.21 5.33
CA MET A 277 6.62 -14.67 6.69
C MET A 277 6.40 -15.77 7.73
N VAL A 278 5.67 -16.83 7.38
CA VAL A 278 5.48 -18.00 8.25
C VAL A 278 6.81 -18.72 8.47
N VAL A 279 7.60 -18.91 7.42
CA VAL A 279 8.94 -19.53 7.53
C VAL A 279 9.86 -18.68 8.40
N LEU A 280 9.88 -17.36 8.24
CA LEU A 280 10.63 -16.42 9.10
C LEU A 280 10.24 -16.61 10.58
N SER A 281 8.94 -16.67 10.86
CA SER A 281 8.43 -16.86 12.22
C SER A 281 8.90 -18.18 12.82
N VAL A 282 8.79 -19.29 12.07
CA VAL A 282 9.24 -20.62 12.52
C VAL A 282 10.75 -20.66 12.73
N VAL A 283 11.55 -20.16 11.79
CA VAL A 283 13.02 -20.13 11.89
C VAL A 283 13.47 -19.32 13.11
N THR A 284 12.84 -18.17 13.35
CA THR A 284 13.14 -17.32 14.51
C THR A 284 12.73 -17.99 15.81
N LEU A 285 11.56 -18.65 15.86
CA LEU A 285 11.14 -19.44 17.02
C LEU A 285 12.13 -20.56 17.35
N LEU A 286 12.61 -21.29 16.35
CA LEU A 286 13.64 -22.32 16.54
C LEU A 286 14.94 -21.71 17.08
N ALA A 287 15.36 -20.54 16.57
CA ALA A 287 16.53 -19.83 17.08
C ALA A 287 16.36 -19.42 18.56
N ILE A 288 15.18 -18.94 18.96
CA ILE A 288 14.83 -18.62 20.35
C ILE A 288 14.94 -19.87 21.23
N LEU A 289 14.38 -21.00 20.80
CA LEU A 289 14.40 -22.25 21.57
C LEU A 289 15.83 -22.78 21.78
N ILE A 290 16.66 -22.76 20.74
CA ILE A 290 18.07 -23.15 20.81
C ILE A 290 18.81 -22.26 21.80
N ARG A 291 18.63 -20.94 21.69
CA ARG A 291 19.30 -20.00 22.58
C ARG A 291 18.84 -20.11 24.04
N ARG A 292 17.55 -20.32 24.27
CA ARG A 292 17.01 -20.55 25.61
C ARG A 292 17.66 -21.77 26.26
N LYS A 293 17.93 -22.82 25.47
CA LYS A 293 18.65 -24.01 25.95
C LYS A 293 20.09 -23.67 26.32
N GLN A 294 20.80 -22.88 25.51
CA GLN A 294 22.18 -22.47 25.79
C GLN A 294 22.32 -21.70 27.11
N PHE A 295 21.45 -20.74 27.39
CA PHE A 295 21.49 -20.01 28.67
C PHE A 295 21.20 -20.92 29.87
N ARG A 296 20.23 -21.83 29.76
CA ARG A 296 19.92 -22.80 30.83
C ARG A 296 21.08 -23.75 31.14
N GLU A 297 21.85 -24.13 30.13
CA GLU A 297 23.04 -24.98 30.29
C GLU A 297 24.23 -24.19 30.85
N ALA A 298 24.29 -22.88 30.63
CA ALA A 298 25.29 -21.99 31.22
C ALA A 298 25.00 -21.68 32.70
N ASP A 299 23.73 -21.52 33.09
CA ASP A 299 23.32 -21.24 34.47
C ASP A 299 23.38 -22.49 35.38
N GLY A 300 23.26 -23.68 34.79
CA GLY A 300 23.25 -24.96 35.52
C GLY A 300 24.63 -25.57 35.75
N ASN A 301 25.70 -24.85 35.43
CA ASN A 301 27.10 -25.31 35.47
C ASN A 301 27.95 -24.35 36.29
#